data_AF-A0A821SED1-F1
#
_entry.id   AF-A0A821SED1-F1
#
_cell.length_a   1.000
_cell.length_b   1.000
_cell.length_c   1.000
_cell.angle_alpha   90.00
_cell.angle_beta   90.00
_cell.angle_gamma   90.00
#
_symmetry.space_group_name_H-M   'P 1'
#
loop_
_entity.id
_entity.type
_entity.pdbx_description
1 polymer ?
#
loop_
_entity_poly.entity_id
_entity_poly.type
_entity_poly.pdbx_seq_one_letter_code
_entity_poly.pdbx_strand_id
1 'polypeptide(L)'
;VKMTPTSPTTTEIQIVKVKPEDEGDYTVEVEGVEQPLVRLKVHPKPVIRQEIQLPKVQFNEKETLTIVCQFDGTPEEPFTFLHNDQPIV
;
A
#
# COMPACT_ATOMS: atom_id res chain seq x y z
N VAL A 1 13.63 3.12 -12.14
CA VAL A 1 13.12 4.04 -13.19
C VAL A 1 13.80 3.74 -14.52
N LYS A 2 13.09 3.82 -15.64
CA LYS A 2 13.64 3.72 -17.00
C LYS A 2 13.29 5.00 -17.74
N MET A 3 14.24 5.57 -18.48
CA MET A 3 14.02 6.74 -19.32
C MET A 3 14.20 6.34 -20.78
N THR A 4 13.31 6.79 -21.67
CA THR A 4 13.33 6.39 -23.08
C THR A 4 12.97 7.58 -23.97
N PRO A 5 13.90 8.08 -24.80
CA PRO A 5 13.60 9.06 -25.83
C PRO A 5 12.68 8.42 -26.89
N THR A 6 11.53 9.03 -27.14
CA THR A 6 10.56 8.56 -28.15
C THR A 6 10.54 9.44 -29.39
N SER A 7 11.04 10.68 -29.31
CA SER A 7 11.22 11.60 -30.43
C SER A 7 12.30 12.66 -30.12
N PRO A 8 12.70 13.51 -31.08
CA PRO A 8 13.61 14.64 -30.82
C PRO A 8 13.11 15.62 -29.76
N THR A 9 11.81 15.63 -29.47
CA THR A 9 11.16 16.54 -28.53
C THR A 9 10.45 15.80 -27.40
N THR A 10 10.68 14.50 -27.23
CA THR A 10 9.91 13.69 -26.27
C THR A 10 10.77 12.61 -25.64
N THR A 11 10.77 12.60 -24.31
CA THR A 11 11.39 11.56 -23.48
C THR A 11 10.37 11.09 -22.46
N GLU A 12 10.24 9.79 -22.32
CA GLU A 12 9.34 9.15 -21.35
C GLU A 12 10.13 8.65 -20.15
N ILE A 13 9.55 8.77 -18.94
CA ILE A 13 10.05 8.12 -17.73
C ILE A 13 9.04 7.06 -17.26
N GLN A 14 9.53 5.86 -16.97
CA GLN A 14 8.74 4.73 -16.49
C GLN A 14 9.25 4.25 -15.13
N ILE A 15 8.39 4.31 -14.12
CA ILE A 15 8.64 3.75 -12.79
C ILE A 15 7.93 2.40 -12.72
N VAL A 16 8.71 1.32 -12.64
CA VAL A 16 8.18 -0.05 -12.63
C VAL A 16 8.07 -0.53 -11.18
N LYS A 17 6.91 -1.05 -10.79
CA LYS A 17 6.59 -1.42 -9.39
C LYS A 17 6.80 -0.24 -8.44
N VAL A 18 6.03 0.81 -8.66
CA VAL A 18 6.02 2.03 -7.85
C VAL A 18 5.93 1.67 -6.37
N LYS A 19 6.77 2.31 -5.55
CA LYS A 19 6.82 2.16 -4.09
C LYS A 19 6.57 3.50 -3.40
N PRO A 20 6.23 3.50 -2.09
CA PRO A 20 6.07 4.76 -1.35
C PRO A 20 7.27 5.71 -1.45
N GLU A 21 8.49 5.18 -1.58
CA GLU A 21 9.70 6.02 -1.71
C GLU A 21 9.82 6.74 -3.07
N ASP A 22 9.03 6.36 -4.06
CA ASP A 22 8.97 7.05 -5.36
C ASP A 22 8.09 8.32 -5.30
N GLU A 23 7.34 8.55 -4.21
CA GLU A 23 6.53 9.76 -3.99
C GLU A 23 7.42 11.01 -3.91
N GLY A 24 7.00 12.09 -4.59
CA GLY A 24 7.73 13.34 -4.57
C GLY A 24 7.45 14.25 -5.76
N ASP A 25 8.15 15.38 -5.78
CA ASP A 25 8.14 16.32 -6.89
C ASP A 25 9.19 15.90 -7.94
N TYR A 26 8.74 15.69 -9.17
CA TYR A 26 9.60 15.38 -10.31
C TYR A 26 9.85 16.68 -11.08
N THR A 27 11.13 17.00 -11.27
CA THR A 27 11.59 18.18 -12.00
C THR A 27 12.47 17.76 -13.17
N VAL A 28 12.54 18.60 -14.20
CA VAL A 28 13.52 18.48 -15.28
C VAL A 28 14.40 19.73 -15.24
N GLU A 29 15.71 19.54 -15.32
CA GLU A 29 16.64 20.66 -15.45
C GLU A 29 17.04 20.83 -16.92
N VAL A 30 16.85 22.04 -17.46
CA VAL A 30 17.28 22.39 -18.81
C VAL A 30 18.12 23.66 -18.73
N GLU A 31 19.38 23.57 -19.18
CA GLU A 31 20.33 24.71 -19.15
C GLU A 31 20.50 25.33 -17.75
N GLY A 32 20.48 24.51 -16.69
CA GLY A 32 20.61 24.96 -15.30
C GLY A 32 19.34 25.60 -14.73
N VAL A 33 18.22 25.54 -15.44
CA VAL A 33 16.91 25.98 -14.96
C VAL A 33 16.05 24.76 -14.65
N GLU A 34 15.70 24.57 -13.38
CA GLU A 34 14.72 23.57 -12.97
C GLU A 34 13.31 23.96 -13.43
N GLN A 35 12.62 23.01 -14.04
CA GLN A 35 11.26 23.13 -14.50
C GLN A 35 10.43 22.02 -13.83
N PRO A 36 9.39 22.37 -13.04
CA PRO A 36 8.54 21.38 -12.40
C PRO A 36 7.74 20.60 -13.44
N LEU A 37 7.71 19.28 -13.29
CA LEU A 37 6.98 18.39 -14.19
C LEU A 37 5.66 17.94 -13.56
N VAL A 38 5.74 17.24 -12.43
CA VAL A 38 4.58 16.67 -11.74
C VAL A 38 4.92 16.31 -10.30
N ARG A 39 3.94 16.36 -9.40
CA ARG A 39 4.03 15.74 -8.08
C ARG A 39 3.40 14.36 -8.11
N LEU A 40 4.21 13.32 -7.96
CA LEU A 40 3.74 11.95 -7.83
C LEU A 40 3.26 11.71 -6.40
N LYS A 41 2.06 11.17 -6.25
CA LYS A 41 1.54 10.67 -4.96
C LYS A 41 1.40 9.16 -5.06
N VAL A 42 1.95 8.44 -4.09
CA VAL A 42 1.92 6.97 -4.08
C VAL A 42 1.11 6.52 -2.88
N HIS A 43 0.02 5.81 -3.14
CA HIS A 43 -0.77 5.19 -2.10
C HIS A 43 -0.27 3.77 -1.84
N PRO A 44 -0.06 3.39 -0.57
CA PRO A 44 0.31 2.02 -0.25
C PRO A 44 -0.82 1.07 -0.66
N LYS A 45 -0.44 -0.13 -1.11
CA LYS A 45 -1.41 -1.18 -1.41
C LYS A 45 -2.09 -1.57 -0.09
N PRO A 46 -3.43 -1.58 -0.02
CA PRO A 46 -4.12 -2.12 1.14
C PRO A 46 -3.72 -3.57 1.35
N VAL A 47 -3.31 -3.92 2.56
CA VAL A 47 -3.10 -5.32 2.93
C VAL A 47 -4.44 -6.01 3.07
N ILE A 48 -4.53 -7.22 2.55
CA ILE A 48 -5.76 -8.00 2.55
C ILE A 48 -5.62 -9.07 3.62
N ARG A 49 -6.66 -9.24 4.45
CA ARG A 49 -6.69 -10.37 5.38
C ARG A 49 -6.76 -11.68 4.60
N GLN A 50 -6.05 -12.67 5.09
CA GLN A 50 -6.23 -14.04 4.66
C GLN A 50 -7.51 -14.62 5.28
N GLU A 51 -8.00 -15.70 4.67
CA GLU A 51 -9.16 -16.42 5.18
C GLU A 51 -8.86 -16.98 6.58
N ILE A 52 -9.74 -16.71 7.54
CA ILE A 52 -9.59 -17.18 8.92
C ILE A 52 -10.17 -18.57 9.01
N GLN A 53 -9.34 -19.55 9.39
CA GLN A 53 -9.80 -20.90 9.69
C GLN A 53 -9.84 -21.14 11.19
N LEU A 54 -11.04 -21.30 11.73
CA LEU A 54 -11.24 -21.70 13.13
C LEU A 54 -11.32 -23.23 13.22
N PRO A 55 -10.76 -23.85 14.28
CA PRO A 55 -10.82 -25.30 14.46
C PRO A 55 -12.25 -25.82 14.68
N LYS A 56 -13.12 -24.97 15.23
CA LYS A 56 -14.56 -25.19 15.37
C LYS A 56 -15.28 -23.85 15.40
N VAL A 57 -16.58 -23.85 15.10
CA VAL A 57 -17.44 -22.65 15.11
C VAL A 57 -18.45 -22.62 16.27
N GLN A 58 -18.44 -23.65 17.11
CA GLN A 58 -19.30 -23.76 18.30
C GLN A 58 -18.41 -23.99 19.53
N PHE A 59 -18.66 -23.21 20.58
CA PHE A 59 -17.90 -23.22 21.82
C PHE A 59 -18.86 -23.26 23.01
N ASN A 60 -18.46 -23.93 24.07
CA ASN A 60 -19.20 -23.92 25.33
C ASN A 60 -18.78 -22.72 26.18
N GLU A 61 -19.62 -22.34 27.16
CA GLU A 61 -19.23 -21.35 28.15
C GLU A 61 -17.91 -21.75 28.83
N LYS A 62 -17.07 -20.73 29.12
CA LYS A 62 -15.74 -20.87 29.73
C LYS A 62 -14.67 -21.54 28.86
N GLU A 63 -14.98 -21.89 27.61
CA GLU A 63 -13.94 -22.25 26.64
C GLU A 63 -13.20 -21.00 26.16
N THR A 64 -11.91 -21.16 25.84
CA THR A 64 -11.08 -20.11 25.26
C THR A 64 -11.03 -20.25 23.75
N LEU A 65 -11.34 -19.16 23.03
CA LEU A 65 -11.17 -19.04 21.58
C LEU A 65 -10.11 -17.99 21.27
N THR A 66 -9.19 -18.33 20.36
CA THR A 66 -8.25 -17.37 19.77
C THR A 66 -8.60 -17.18 18.30
N ILE A 67 -8.91 -15.94 17.91
CA ILE A 67 -9.12 -15.56 16.51
C ILE A 67 -7.80 -14.99 15.98
N VAL A 68 -7.21 -15.64 14.99
CA VAL A 68 -5.96 -15.19 14.36
C VAL A 68 -6.29 -14.55 13.02
N CYS A 69 -5.95 -13.27 12.85
CA CYS A 69 -6.01 -12.57 11.57
C CYS A 69 -4.60 -12.49 10.99
N GLN A 70 -4.39 -13.08 9.82
CA GLN A 70 -3.15 -12.95 9.05
C GLN A 70 -3.41 -12.04 7.86
N PHE A 71 -2.41 -11.24 7.48
CA PHE A 71 -2.46 -10.35 6.32
C PHE A 71 -1.44 -10.81 5.28
N ASP A 72 -1.66 -10.48 4.00
CA ASP A 72 -0.71 -10.76 2.92
C ASP A 72 0.55 -9.86 2.95
N GLY A 73 0.56 -8.86 3.83
CA GLY A 73 1.68 -7.98 4.15
C GLY A 73 1.45 -7.26 5.48
N THR A 74 2.41 -6.44 5.90
CA THR A 74 2.27 -5.64 7.13
C THR A 74 1.36 -4.43 6.85
N PRO A 75 0.23 -4.27 7.57
CA PRO A 75 -0.56 -3.05 7.47
C PRO A 75 0.29 -1.84 7.87
N GLU A 76 0.32 -0.81 7.01
CA GLU A 76 0.99 0.46 7.34
C GLU A 76 0.19 1.29 8.34
N GLU A 77 -1.14 1.16 8.31
CA GLU A 77 -2.06 1.80 9.23
C GLU A 77 -2.50 0.84 10.35
N PRO A 78 -2.80 1.35 11.56
CA PRO A 78 -3.35 0.52 12.63
C PRO A 78 -4.71 -0.08 12.22
N PHE A 79 -4.97 -1.31 12.64
CA PHE A 79 -6.24 -2.00 12.40
C PHE A 79 -6.99 -2.30 13.70
N THR A 80 -8.29 -2.54 13.59
CA THR A 80 -9.17 -2.79 14.74
C THR A 80 -10.03 -4.03 14.48
N PHE A 81 -10.19 -4.87 15.50
CA PHE A 81 -11.17 -5.95 15.45
C PHE A 81 -12.55 -5.40 15.79
N LEU A 82 -13.56 -5.76 14.99
CA LEU A 82 -14.94 -5.39 15.23
C LEU A 82 -15.76 -6.62 15.62
N HIS A 83 -16.57 -6.51 16.67
CA HIS A 83 -17.63 -7.44 17.02
C HIS A 83 -18.97 -6.71 16.92
N ASN A 84 -19.83 -7.13 15.98
CA ASN A 84 -21.10 -6.47 15.69
C ASN A 84 -20.95 -4.96 15.46
N ASP A 85 -20.05 -4.59 14.55
CA ASP A 85 -19.71 -3.21 14.19
C ASP A 85 -19.12 -2.34 15.32
N GLN A 86 -18.76 -2.95 16.45
CA GLN A 86 -18.14 -2.26 17.58
C GLN A 86 -16.68 -2.69 17.77
N PRO A 87 -15.74 -1.73 17.97
CA PRO A 87 -14.36 -2.03 18.34
C PRO A 87 -14.25 -2.93 19.58
N ILE A 88 -13.49 -4.01 19.44
CA ILE A 88 -13.00 -4.78 20.58
C ILE A 88 -11.77 -4.03 21.12
N VAL A 89 -11.84 -3.58 22.37
CA VAL A 89 -10.76 -2.87 23.08
C VAL A 89 -10.11 -3.76 24.13
#